data_AF-A0A6L5Y9R4-F1
#
_entry.id   AF-A0A6L5Y9R4-F1
#
_cell.length_a   1.000
_cell.length_b   1.000
_cell.length_c   1.000
_cell.angle_alpha   90.00
_cell.angle_beta   90.00
_cell.angle_gamma   90.00
#
_symmetry.space_group_name_H-M   'P 1'
#
loop_
_entity.id
_entity.type
_entity.pdbx_description
1 polymer ?
#
loop_
_entity_poly.entity_id
_entity_poly.type
_entity_poly.pdbx_seq_one_letter_code
_entity_poly.pdbx_strand_id
1 'polypeptide(L)'
;MNDEISRRPRMPDREEYYQPRRRAPLFLRVLAQLSVMVIFLAAGYYGADLFLKMLDRRNVLKQENIVSNTEDLQRLLAAEDSSDNVVGPRKELVVYPLGRDGMVKAGMKVLSEVQEDEIIQAVNAVFRESSESWANVIEAKHVYRDGIAVYLDLPQGFAAGLGKMSEERALLMLTGIVRTVVENFLPVKQVYFLQEGRWVQNVGSIRLSDPWGLENANG
;
A
#
# COMPACT_ATOMS: atom_id res chain seq x y z
N MET A 1 73.48 15.51 53.56
CA MET A 1 73.34 16.33 52.33
C MET A 1 72.27 15.62 51.52
N ASN A 2 71.00 15.91 51.84
CA ASN A 2 69.84 15.25 51.26
C ASN A 2 69.05 16.36 50.56
N ASP A 3 69.28 16.49 49.26
CA ASP A 3 68.47 17.31 48.37
C ASP A 3 67.37 16.46 47.74
N GLU A 4 66.26 17.15 47.42
CA GLU A 4 65.09 16.71 46.66
C GLU A 4 63.97 15.97 47.41
N ILE A 5 63.15 16.76 48.14
CA ILE A 5 61.73 16.43 48.32
C ILE A 5 60.86 17.64 47.93
N SER A 6 60.26 17.49 46.74
CA SER A 6 58.95 18.00 46.31
C SER A 6 58.59 19.48 46.55
N ARG A 7 58.85 20.31 45.52
CA ARG A 7 58.00 21.48 45.23
C ARG A 7 56.66 20.98 44.68
N ARG A 8 55.61 20.93 45.51
CA ARG A 8 54.23 20.95 45.01
C ARG A 8 53.83 22.41 44.75
N PRO A 9 53.21 22.75 43.62
CA PRO A 9 52.57 24.03 43.47
C PRO A 9 51.40 24.10 44.45
N ARG A 10 51.36 25.13 45.29
CA ARG A 10 50.12 25.51 46.00
C ARG A 10 49.12 25.91 44.93
N MET A 11 48.08 25.11 44.73
CA MET A 11 46.90 25.57 44.00
C MET A 11 46.33 26.77 44.77
N PRO A 12 45.93 27.86 44.10
CA PRO A 12 45.12 28.87 44.74
C PRO A 12 43.81 28.21 45.15
N ASP A 13 43.38 28.43 46.39
CA ASP A 13 42.06 28.05 46.85
C ASP A 13 41.02 28.60 45.86
N ARG A 14 40.25 27.68 45.27
CA ARG A 14 39.04 28.03 44.53
C ARG A 14 38.04 28.55 45.54
N GLU A 15 38.12 29.82 45.87
CA GLU A 15 37.04 30.54 46.54
C GLU A 15 35.86 30.64 45.56
N GLU A 16 34.95 29.70 45.79
CA GLU A 16 33.51 29.80 45.65
C GLU A 16 32.97 31.20 45.32
N TYR A 17 32.66 31.42 44.05
CA TYR A 17 31.48 32.21 43.67
C TYR A 17 30.42 31.28 43.08
N TYR A 18 30.01 30.26 43.84
CA TYR A 18 28.71 29.63 43.61
C TYR A 18 27.63 30.61 44.10
N GLN A 19 27.29 31.58 43.25
CA GLN A 19 26.02 32.28 43.37
C GLN A 19 24.93 31.21 43.54
N PRO A 20 24.09 31.27 44.59
CA PRO A 20 23.01 30.32 44.75
C PRO A 20 22.13 30.47 43.51
N ARG A 21 22.16 29.47 42.62
CA ARG A 21 21.39 29.47 41.38
C ARG A 21 19.93 29.41 41.80
N ARG A 22 19.31 30.60 41.96
CA ARG A 22 17.88 30.76 42.26
C ARG A 22 17.15 29.92 41.23
N ARG A 23 16.57 28.80 41.69
CA ARG A 23 15.78 27.91 40.83
C ARG A 23 14.70 28.78 40.22
N ALA A 24 14.69 28.88 38.88
CA ALA A 24 13.65 29.60 38.18
C ALA A 24 12.28 29.09 38.66
N PRO A 25 11.37 29.98 39.07
CA PRO A 25 10.05 29.59 39.54
C PRO A 25 9.32 28.79 38.45
N LEU A 26 8.47 27.86 38.87
CA LEU A 26 7.86 26.86 37.97
C LEU A 26 7.17 27.49 36.76
N PHE A 27 6.54 28.65 36.91
CA PHE A 27 5.90 29.37 35.80
C PHE A 27 6.89 29.80 34.71
N LEU A 28 8.12 30.20 35.06
CA LEU A 28 9.16 30.55 34.08
C LEU A 28 9.66 29.32 33.32
N ARG A 29 9.65 28.13 33.94
CA ARG A 29 10.01 26.88 33.25
C ARG A 29 8.93 26.48 32.25
N VAL A 30 7.66 26.57 32.63
CA VAL A 30 6.52 26.29 31.74
C VAL A 30 6.50 27.27 30.58
N LEU A 31 6.72 28.56 30.84
CA LEU A 31 6.79 29.58 29.79
C LEU A 31 7.93 29.31 28.81
N ALA A 32 9.12 28.95 29.31
CA ALA A 32 10.25 28.58 28.47
C ALA A 32 9.95 27.35 27.62
N GLN A 33 9.26 26.34 28.17
CA GLN A 33 8.90 25.13 27.45
C GLN A 33 7.86 25.40 26.34
N LEU A 34 6.88 26.26 26.61
CA LEU A 34 5.92 26.73 25.60
C LEU A 34 6.60 27.56 24.50
N SER A 35 7.53 28.46 24.85
CA SER A 35 8.28 29.23 23.87
C SER A 35 9.10 28.33 22.94
N VAL A 36 9.74 27.29 23.48
CA VAL A 36 10.46 26.30 22.66
C VAL A 36 9.49 25.59 21.72
N MET A 37 8.34 25.12 22.20
CA MET A 37 7.34 24.47 21.35
C MET A 37 6.82 25.38 20.24
N VAL A 38 6.54 26.65 20.52
CA VAL A 38 6.07 27.62 19.52
C VAL A 38 7.15 27.91 18.48
N ILE A 39 8.42 28.03 18.89
CA ILE A 39 9.54 28.22 17.95
C ILE A 39 9.69 27.00 17.05
N PHE A 40 9.62 25.77 17.58
CA PHE A 40 9.68 24.55 16.78
C PHE A 40 8.45 24.40 15.86
N LEU A 41 7.27 24.81 16.31
CA LEU A 41 6.06 24.80 15.51
C LEU A 41 6.17 25.80 14.35
N ALA A 42 6.63 27.03 14.62
CA ALA A 42 6.86 28.04 13.58
C ALA A 42 7.99 27.60 12.63
N ALA A 43 9.09 27.05 13.14
CA ALA A 43 10.17 26.52 12.33
C ALA A 43 9.71 25.33 11.47
N GLY A 44 8.82 24.48 11.96
CA GLY A 44 8.21 23.40 11.18
C GLY A 44 7.27 23.94 10.10
N TYR A 45 6.42 24.91 10.45
CA TYR A 45 5.44 25.50 9.55
C TYR A 45 6.09 26.31 8.41
N TYR A 46 7.06 27.18 8.73
CA TYR A 46 7.81 27.96 7.74
C TYR A 46 8.97 27.16 7.10
N GLY A 47 9.50 26.16 7.80
CA GLY A 47 10.57 25.30 7.29
C GLY A 47 10.08 24.30 6.25
N ALA A 48 8.83 23.85 6.34
CA ALA A 48 8.21 23.02 5.31
C ALA A 48 8.21 23.72 3.94
N ASP A 49 7.90 25.03 3.90
CA ASP A 49 7.83 25.81 2.66
C ASP A 49 9.22 26.00 2.02
N LEU A 50 10.28 26.12 2.85
CA LEU A 50 11.68 26.14 2.41
C LEU A 50 12.18 24.76 1.98
N PHE A 51 11.79 23.69 2.68
CA PHE A 51 12.15 22.31 2.36
C PHE A 51 11.56 21.89 1.01
N LEU A 52 10.29 22.22 0.77
CA LEU A 52 9.62 21.98 -0.52
C LEU A 52 10.30 22.77 -1.65
N LYS A 53 10.62 24.05 -1.45
CA LYS A 53 11.37 24.87 -2.44
C LYS A 53 12.79 24.36 -2.69
N MET A 54 13.43 23.71 -1.72
CA MET A 54 14.77 23.13 -1.87
C MET A 54 14.75 21.77 -2.60
N LEU A 55 13.70 20.97 -2.41
CA LEU A 55 13.44 19.75 -3.19
C LEU A 55 13.12 20.07 -4.65
N ASP A 56 12.36 21.14 -4.88
CA ASP A 56 12.01 21.63 -6.22
C ASP A 56 13.26 22.06 -7.02
N ARG A 57 14.18 22.82 -6.39
CA ARG A 57 15.47 23.21 -7.01
C ARG A 57 16.41 22.05 -7.35
N ARG A 58 16.23 20.87 -6.75
CA ARG A 58 17.07 19.68 -7.02
C ARG A 58 16.55 18.81 -8.16
N ASN A 59 15.48 19.22 -8.85
CA ASN A 59 14.99 18.56 -10.07
C ASN A 59 14.65 17.06 -9.86
N VAL A 60 14.27 16.68 -8.62
CA VAL A 60 13.84 15.31 -8.26
C VAL A 60 12.32 15.16 -8.35
N LEU A 61 11.58 16.26 -8.53
CA LEU A 61 10.13 16.28 -8.70
C LEU A 61 9.78 16.69 -10.12
N LYS A 62 10.19 15.89 -11.11
CA LYS A 62 9.45 15.83 -12.38
C LYS A 62 8.14 15.08 -12.15
N GLN A 63 7.21 15.74 -11.51
CA GLN A 63 5.79 15.42 -11.63
C GLN A 63 5.09 16.75 -11.92
N GLU A 64 5.21 17.14 -13.18
CA GLU A 64 4.55 18.30 -13.74
C GLU A 64 3.05 18.07 -13.64
N ASN A 65 2.37 19.07 -13.08
CA ASN A 65 0.91 19.22 -12.95
C ASN A 65 0.31 18.94 -11.56
N ILE A 66 0.78 19.69 -10.56
CA ILE A 66 -0.01 20.00 -9.36
C ILE A 66 -0.55 21.42 -9.55
N VAL A 67 -1.83 21.52 -9.92
CA VAL A 67 -2.55 22.77 -10.15
C VAL A 67 -2.82 23.44 -8.80
N SER A 68 -2.01 24.44 -8.48
CA SER A 68 -2.24 25.37 -7.37
C SER A 68 -2.89 26.66 -7.86
N ASN A 69 -4.02 26.56 -8.59
CA ASN A 69 -4.82 27.72 -8.95
C ASN A 69 -6.31 27.39 -9.01
N THR A 70 -7.08 28.02 -8.13
CA THR A 70 -8.55 27.95 -8.03
C THR A 70 -9.27 28.38 -9.32
N GLU A 71 -8.59 29.12 -10.20
CA GLU A 71 -9.15 29.58 -11.48
C GLU A 71 -9.11 28.51 -12.58
N ASP A 72 -8.14 27.59 -12.55
CA ASP A 72 -8.08 26.46 -13.50
C ASP A 72 -9.04 25.32 -13.11
N LEU A 73 -9.43 25.26 -11.84
CA LEU A 73 -10.47 24.36 -11.32
C LEU A 73 -11.84 24.66 -11.94
N GLN A 74 -12.18 25.94 -12.15
CA GLN A 74 -13.44 26.33 -12.79
C GLN A 74 -13.43 26.07 -14.30
N ARG A 75 -12.27 26.13 -14.96
CA ARG A 75 -12.13 25.76 -16.37
C ARG A 75 -12.22 24.24 -16.58
N LEU A 76 -11.78 23.45 -15.61
CA LEU A 76 -11.88 21.99 -15.63
C LEU A 76 -13.30 21.49 -15.28
N LEU A 77 -14.00 22.16 -14.36
CA LEU A 77 -15.42 21.90 -14.05
C LEU A 77 -16.34 22.23 -15.25
N ALA A 78 -15.99 23.25 -16.05
CA ALA A 78 -16.72 23.57 -17.28
C ALA A 78 -16.44 22.59 -18.43
N ALA A 79 -15.42 21.73 -18.31
CA ALA A 79 -15.07 20.69 -19.27
C ALA A 79 -15.58 19.29 -18.85
N GLU A 80 -16.33 19.20 -17.75
CA GLU A 80 -16.86 17.99 -17.11
C GLU A 80 -18.09 17.41 -17.84
N ASP A 81 -18.06 17.34 -19.18
CA ASP A 81 -19.05 16.61 -20.00
C ASP A 81 -18.43 15.40 -20.72
N SER A 82 -17.22 14.99 -20.31
CA SER A 82 -16.62 13.73 -20.74
C SER A 82 -15.97 12.99 -19.58
N SER A 83 -16.58 11.87 -19.22
CA SER A 83 -16.16 10.96 -18.17
C SER A 83 -14.83 10.27 -18.51
N ASP A 84 -13.67 10.81 -18.10
CA ASP A 84 -12.43 9.99 -17.99
C ASP A 84 -11.28 10.58 -17.13
N ASN A 85 -11.55 11.49 -16.17
CA ASN A 85 -10.46 12.10 -15.39
C ASN A 85 -10.57 11.86 -13.89
N VAL A 86 -10.46 10.58 -13.48
CA VAL A 86 -10.06 10.25 -12.11
C VAL A 86 -8.53 10.32 -12.05
N VAL A 87 -8.02 11.34 -11.35
CA VAL A 87 -6.58 11.58 -11.11
C VAL A 87 -6.14 10.76 -9.90
N GLY A 88 -5.37 9.70 -10.14
CA GLY A 88 -4.75 8.86 -9.12
C GLY A 88 -3.58 8.06 -9.71
N PRO A 89 -2.68 7.51 -8.90
CA PRO A 89 -1.60 6.64 -9.39
C PRO A 89 -2.22 5.44 -10.11
N ARG A 90 -2.01 5.35 -11.43
CA ARG A 90 -2.49 4.24 -12.25
C ARG A 90 -1.41 3.16 -12.28
N LYS A 91 -1.71 2.01 -11.69
CA LYS A 91 -0.86 0.83 -11.78
C LYS A 91 -1.33 -0.06 -12.91
N GLU A 92 -0.39 -0.49 -13.76
CA GLU A 92 -0.68 -1.45 -14.82
C GLU A 92 -0.50 -2.86 -14.25
N LEU A 93 -1.57 -3.65 -14.32
CA LEU A 93 -1.61 -5.04 -13.87
C LEU A 93 -1.85 -5.96 -15.07
N VAL A 94 -1.34 -7.18 -14.96
CA VAL A 94 -1.56 -8.24 -15.95
C VAL A 94 -2.65 -9.17 -15.42
N VAL A 95 -3.71 -9.39 -16.19
CA VAL A 95 -4.77 -10.34 -15.85
C VAL A 95 -4.80 -11.50 -16.83
N TYR A 96 -5.28 -12.65 -16.34
CA TYR A 96 -5.34 -13.89 -17.11
C TYR A 96 -6.78 -14.45 -17.20
N PRO A 97 -7.69 -13.79 -17.94
CA PRO A 97 -9.04 -14.28 -18.17
C PRO A 97 -9.07 -15.58 -19.00
N LEU A 98 -10.15 -16.36 -18.83
CA LEU A 98 -10.38 -17.59 -19.56
C LEU A 98 -11.07 -17.31 -20.90
N GLY A 99 -10.32 -17.39 -21.99
CA GLY A 99 -10.83 -17.33 -23.36
C GLY A 99 -11.53 -18.61 -23.81
N ARG A 100 -11.98 -18.63 -25.07
CA ARG A 100 -12.64 -19.79 -25.67
C ARG A 100 -11.71 -20.99 -25.79
N ASP A 101 -10.48 -20.73 -26.25
CA ASP A 101 -9.48 -21.77 -26.54
C ASP A 101 -8.42 -21.94 -25.41
N GLY A 102 -8.54 -21.20 -24.31
CA GLY A 102 -7.60 -21.23 -23.20
C GLY A 102 -7.45 -19.88 -22.50
N MET A 103 -6.51 -19.78 -21.57
CA MET A 103 -6.21 -18.52 -20.88
C MET A 103 -5.59 -17.49 -21.84
N VAL A 104 -6.03 -16.24 -21.72
CA VAL A 104 -5.52 -15.10 -22.49
C VAL A 104 -4.83 -14.14 -21.53
N LYS A 105 -3.71 -13.52 -21.96
CA LYS A 105 -3.04 -12.47 -21.20
C LYS A 105 -3.60 -11.12 -21.60
N ALA A 106 -4.13 -10.36 -20.65
CA ALA A 106 -4.61 -9.00 -20.86
C ALA A 106 -3.96 -8.03 -19.86
N GLY A 107 -3.91 -6.74 -20.23
CA GLY A 107 -3.42 -5.68 -19.36
C GLY A 107 -4.59 -4.82 -18.88
N MET A 108 -4.57 -4.43 -17.62
CA MET A 108 -5.54 -3.51 -17.06
C MET A 108 -4.87 -2.40 -16.27
N LYS A 109 -5.54 -1.26 -16.17
CA LYS A 109 -5.13 -0.18 -15.28
C LYS A 109 -6.03 -0.20 -14.06
N VAL A 110 -5.40 -0.19 -12.89
CA VAL A 110 -6.08 -0.10 -11.60
C VAL A 110 -5.80 1.25 -10.98
N LEU A 111 -6.82 1.78 -10.32
CA LEU A 111 -6.75 3.03 -9.57
C LEU A 111 -7.20 2.72 -8.14
N SER A 112 -6.21 2.46 -7.28
CA SER A 112 -6.39 2.23 -5.85
C SER A 112 -5.07 2.50 -5.12
N GLU A 113 -5.15 2.98 -3.88
CA GLU A 113 -4.00 3.06 -2.97
C GLU A 113 -3.91 1.83 -2.05
N VAL A 114 -4.98 1.04 -1.97
CA VAL A 114 -5.09 -0.15 -1.12
C VAL A 114 -4.87 -1.40 -1.98
N GLN A 115 -3.88 -2.21 -1.62
CA GLN A 115 -3.50 -3.41 -2.38
C GLN A 115 -4.63 -4.45 -2.45
N GLU A 116 -5.39 -4.61 -1.37
CA GLU A 116 -6.54 -5.51 -1.32
C GLU A 116 -7.61 -5.11 -2.34
N ASP A 117 -7.87 -3.81 -2.50
CA ASP A 117 -8.77 -3.29 -3.54
C ASP A 117 -8.18 -3.47 -4.95
N GLU A 118 -6.85 -3.33 -5.12
CA GLU A 118 -6.19 -3.65 -6.40
C GLU A 118 -6.39 -5.12 -6.78
N ILE A 119 -6.29 -6.04 -5.81
CA ILE A 119 -6.51 -7.47 -6.01
C ILE A 119 -7.97 -7.74 -6.38
N ILE A 120 -8.92 -7.12 -5.68
CA ILE A 120 -10.37 -7.23 -6.00
C ILE A 120 -10.60 -6.79 -7.45
N GLN A 121 -10.08 -5.64 -7.85
CA GLN A 121 -10.24 -5.13 -9.22
C GLN A 121 -9.63 -6.08 -10.25
N ALA A 122 -8.43 -6.61 -9.98
CA ALA A 122 -7.74 -7.55 -10.87
C ALA A 122 -8.49 -8.88 -11.03
N VAL A 123 -8.95 -9.46 -9.93
CA VAL A 123 -9.74 -10.70 -9.94
C VAL A 123 -11.09 -10.49 -10.63
N ASN A 124 -11.75 -9.36 -10.38
CA ASN A 124 -13.01 -9.03 -11.06
C ASN A 124 -12.82 -8.79 -12.57
N ALA A 125 -11.65 -8.29 -13.00
CA ALA A 125 -11.32 -8.20 -14.42
C ALA A 125 -11.15 -9.60 -15.05
N VAL A 126 -10.51 -10.55 -14.36
CA VAL A 126 -10.44 -11.95 -14.82
C VAL A 126 -11.84 -12.52 -15.06
N PHE A 127 -12.78 -12.30 -14.13
CA PHE A 127 -14.15 -12.77 -14.28
C PHE A 127 -14.89 -12.09 -15.44
N ARG A 128 -14.80 -10.76 -15.54
CA ARG A 128 -15.50 -9.93 -16.53
C ARG A 128 -15.01 -10.15 -17.97
N GLU A 129 -13.73 -10.42 -18.14
CA GLU A 129 -13.09 -10.63 -19.45
C GLU A 129 -13.10 -12.11 -19.87
N SER A 130 -13.56 -13.01 -18.99
CA SER A 130 -13.69 -14.42 -19.31
C SER A 130 -14.85 -14.67 -20.29
N SER A 131 -14.65 -15.65 -21.16
CA SER A 131 -15.66 -16.11 -22.14
C SER A 131 -16.85 -16.83 -21.50
N GLU A 132 -16.76 -17.15 -20.21
CA GLU A 132 -17.79 -17.84 -19.45
C GLU A 132 -18.91 -16.88 -19.01
N SER A 133 -20.12 -17.12 -19.51
CA SER A 133 -21.29 -16.29 -19.18
C SER A 133 -21.59 -16.19 -17.69
N TRP A 134 -21.32 -17.24 -16.92
CA TRP A 134 -21.52 -17.25 -15.48
C TRP A 134 -20.47 -16.41 -14.74
N ALA A 135 -19.28 -16.21 -15.30
CA ALA A 135 -18.20 -15.46 -14.66
C ALA A 135 -18.53 -13.96 -14.59
N ASN A 136 -19.22 -13.43 -15.61
CA ASN A 136 -19.57 -12.01 -15.69
C ASN A 136 -20.49 -11.49 -14.58
N VAL A 137 -21.14 -12.39 -13.83
CA VAL A 137 -21.99 -12.05 -12.67
C VAL A 137 -21.32 -12.34 -11.33
N ILE A 138 -20.05 -12.74 -11.34
CA ILE A 138 -19.25 -13.00 -10.16
C ILE A 138 -18.41 -11.78 -9.84
N GLU A 139 -18.54 -11.30 -8.61
CA GLU A 139 -17.69 -10.26 -8.05
C GLU A 139 -17.11 -10.75 -6.73
N ALA A 140 -15.78 -10.65 -6.58
CA ALA A 140 -15.11 -10.91 -5.33
C ALA A 140 -15.60 -9.94 -4.26
N LYS A 141 -16.00 -10.49 -3.10
CA LYS A 141 -16.60 -9.72 -2.01
C LYS A 141 -15.55 -9.08 -1.14
N HIS A 142 -14.61 -9.90 -0.68
CA HIS A 142 -13.56 -9.49 0.24
C HIS A 142 -12.26 -10.15 -0.14
N VAL A 143 -11.18 -9.45 0.16
CA VAL A 143 -9.81 -9.96 0.03
C VAL A 143 -9.11 -9.74 1.35
N TYR A 144 -8.52 -10.80 1.89
CA TYR A 144 -7.66 -10.73 3.07
C TYR A 144 -6.26 -11.16 2.68
N ARG A 145 -5.24 -10.52 3.26
CA ARG A 145 -3.85 -10.83 2.98
C ARG A 145 -3.12 -11.17 4.27
N ASP A 146 -2.34 -12.23 4.23
CA ASP A 146 -1.48 -12.68 5.32
C ASP A 146 -0.10 -13.03 4.77
N GLY A 147 0.79 -12.03 4.75
CA GLY A 147 2.17 -12.17 4.27
C GLY A 147 2.25 -12.67 2.83
N ILE A 148 2.46 -13.97 2.66
CA ILE A 148 2.60 -14.66 1.37
C ILE A 148 1.28 -15.23 0.83
N ALA A 149 0.20 -15.14 1.59
CA ALA A 149 -1.10 -15.71 1.25
C ALA A 149 -2.16 -14.62 1.02
N VAL A 150 -3.05 -14.87 0.08
CA VAL A 150 -4.27 -14.09 -0.15
C VAL A 150 -5.48 -15.00 -0.01
N TYR A 151 -6.50 -14.55 0.69
CA TYR A 151 -7.78 -15.22 0.84
C TYR A 151 -8.82 -14.45 0.04
N LEU A 152 -9.35 -15.06 -1.01
CA LEU A 152 -10.37 -14.50 -1.88
C LEU A 152 -11.74 -14.99 -1.45
N ASP A 153 -12.60 -14.10 -0.94
CA ASP A 153 -13.99 -14.41 -0.62
C ASP A 153 -14.91 -14.19 -1.83
N LEU A 154 -15.46 -15.28 -2.35
CA LEU A 154 -16.25 -15.32 -3.57
C LEU A 154 -17.71 -15.69 -3.27
N PRO A 155 -18.66 -15.24 -4.10
CA PRO A 155 -20.06 -15.61 -3.96
C PRO A 155 -20.30 -17.09 -4.29
N GLN A 156 -21.42 -17.65 -3.83
CA GLN A 156 -21.75 -19.06 -4.09
C GLN A 156 -21.81 -19.46 -5.57
N GLY A 157 -22.10 -18.49 -6.44
CA GLY A 157 -22.11 -18.69 -7.89
C GLY A 157 -20.78 -19.17 -8.46
N PHE A 158 -19.65 -18.90 -7.78
CA PHE A 158 -18.33 -19.28 -8.24
C PHE A 158 -18.14 -20.80 -8.29
N ALA A 159 -18.35 -21.49 -7.16
CA ALA A 159 -18.21 -22.95 -7.10
C ALA A 159 -19.23 -23.66 -8.01
N ALA A 160 -20.47 -23.13 -8.08
CA ALA A 160 -21.50 -23.63 -8.98
C ALA A 160 -21.15 -23.42 -10.47
N GLY A 161 -20.46 -22.32 -10.79
CA GLY A 161 -19.95 -22.02 -12.13
C GLY A 161 -18.85 -23.00 -12.55
N LEU A 162 -17.83 -23.19 -11.70
CA LEU A 162 -16.76 -24.16 -11.92
C LEU A 162 -17.31 -25.58 -12.14
N GLY A 163 -18.31 -25.99 -11.38
CA GLY A 163 -18.92 -27.32 -11.48
C GLY A 163 -19.70 -27.58 -12.78
N LYS A 164 -19.97 -26.55 -13.59
CA LYS A 164 -20.61 -26.69 -14.91
C LYS A 164 -19.61 -26.90 -16.05
N MET A 165 -18.32 -26.75 -15.76
CA MET A 165 -17.24 -26.79 -16.75
C MET A 165 -16.55 -28.16 -16.72
N SER A 166 -15.78 -28.48 -17.76
CA SER A 166 -14.84 -29.61 -17.67
C SER A 166 -13.77 -29.30 -16.62
N GLU A 167 -13.22 -30.35 -16.01
CA GLU A 167 -12.16 -30.22 -15.00
C GLU A 167 -10.97 -29.40 -15.51
N GLU A 168 -10.49 -29.70 -16.71
CA GLU A 168 -9.40 -28.95 -17.36
C GLU A 168 -9.72 -27.45 -17.48
N ARG A 169 -10.94 -27.12 -17.92
CA ARG A 169 -11.35 -25.72 -18.12
C ARG A 169 -11.57 -24.99 -16.79
N ALA A 170 -12.05 -25.70 -15.77
CA ALA A 170 -12.15 -25.19 -14.40
C ALA A 170 -10.76 -24.96 -13.77
N LEU A 171 -9.80 -25.86 -14.01
CA LEU A 171 -8.40 -25.68 -13.60
C LEU A 171 -7.81 -24.44 -14.27
N LEU A 172 -7.96 -24.28 -15.59
CA LEU A 172 -7.50 -23.08 -16.29
C LEU A 172 -8.09 -21.78 -15.72
N MET A 173 -9.38 -21.80 -15.31
CA MET A 173 -9.99 -20.65 -14.64
C MET A 173 -9.31 -20.33 -13.31
N LEU A 174 -9.07 -21.35 -12.47
CA LEU A 174 -8.37 -21.21 -11.20
C LEU A 174 -6.94 -20.71 -11.40
N THR A 175 -6.22 -21.27 -12.37
CA THR A 175 -4.87 -20.85 -12.75
C THR A 175 -4.85 -19.39 -13.19
N GLY A 176 -5.83 -18.95 -13.98
CA GLY A 176 -5.95 -17.56 -14.40
C GLY A 176 -6.08 -16.60 -13.23
N ILE A 177 -6.91 -16.94 -12.24
CA ILE A 177 -7.05 -16.18 -11.00
C ILE A 177 -5.75 -16.18 -10.21
N VAL A 178 -5.18 -17.36 -9.92
CA VAL A 178 -3.96 -17.51 -9.12
C VAL A 178 -2.79 -16.76 -9.74
N ARG A 179 -2.60 -16.89 -11.05
CA ARG A 179 -1.53 -16.23 -11.79
C ARG A 179 -1.67 -14.72 -11.80
N THR A 180 -2.91 -14.23 -11.95
CA THR A 180 -3.22 -12.80 -11.83
C THR A 180 -2.82 -12.27 -10.44
N VAL A 181 -3.08 -13.02 -9.37
CA VAL A 181 -2.71 -12.56 -8.02
C VAL A 181 -1.19 -12.66 -7.79
N VAL A 182 -0.60 -13.84 -8.03
CA VAL A 182 0.79 -14.13 -7.65
C VAL A 182 1.79 -13.30 -8.48
N GLU A 183 1.54 -13.08 -9.77
CA GLU A 183 2.48 -12.33 -10.62
C GLU A 183 2.46 -10.81 -10.36
N ASN A 184 1.32 -10.24 -9.94
CA ASN A 184 1.18 -8.80 -9.77
C ASN A 184 1.46 -8.29 -8.35
N PHE A 185 1.33 -9.17 -7.35
CA PHE A 185 1.31 -8.76 -5.94
C PHE A 185 2.38 -9.47 -5.14
N LEU A 186 3.61 -8.96 -5.15
CA LEU A 186 4.67 -9.48 -4.28
C LEU A 186 4.40 -9.09 -2.81
N PRO A 187 4.68 -9.97 -1.82
CA PRO A 187 5.34 -11.28 -1.93
C PRO A 187 4.36 -12.47 -1.99
N VAL A 188 3.13 -12.28 -2.48
CA VAL A 188 2.10 -13.32 -2.50
C VAL A 188 2.57 -14.50 -3.35
N LYS A 189 2.36 -15.71 -2.84
CA LYS A 189 2.67 -16.99 -3.49
C LYS A 189 1.48 -17.93 -3.54
N GLN A 190 0.49 -17.72 -2.67
CA GLN A 190 -0.63 -18.63 -2.47
C GLN A 190 -1.95 -17.85 -2.41
N VAL A 191 -2.99 -18.47 -2.95
CA VAL A 191 -4.36 -18.01 -2.97
C VAL A 191 -5.24 -19.09 -2.34
N TYR A 192 -6.05 -18.69 -1.37
CA TYR A 192 -7.08 -19.50 -0.74
C TYR A 192 -8.43 -19.02 -1.21
N PHE A 193 -9.29 -19.95 -1.62
CA PHE A 193 -10.65 -19.63 -2.03
C PHE A 193 -11.59 -19.82 -0.83
N LEU A 194 -12.36 -18.78 -0.54
CA LEU A 194 -13.43 -18.76 0.43
C LEU A 194 -14.76 -18.52 -0.30
N GLN A 195 -15.85 -19.01 0.28
CA GLN A 195 -17.20 -18.76 -0.18
C GLN A 195 -18.05 -18.29 0.98
N GLU A 196 -18.48 -17.02 0.92
CA GLU A 196 -19.26 -16.37 1.96
C GLU A 196 -18.55 -16.45 3.32
N GLY A 197 -17.24 -16.18 3.33
CA GLY A 197 -16.39 -16.22 4.53
C GLY A 197 -16.10 -17.63 5.08
N ARG A 198 -16.44 -18.69 4.36
CA ARG A 198 -16.18 -20.09 4.76
C ARG A 198 -15.32 -20.82 3.75
N TRP A 199 -14.63 -21.87 4.18
CA TRP A 199 -13.92 -22.76 3.28
C TRP A 199 -14.84 -23.37 2.24
N VAL A 200 -14.43 -23.29 0.97
CA VAL A 200 -15.19 -23.83 -0.16
C VAL A 200 -15.15 -25.35 -0.12
N GLN A 201 -16.28 -26.00 -0.41
CA GLN A 201 -16.32 -27.45 -0.59
C GLN A 201 -15.73 -27.83 -1.97
N ASN A 202 -15.13 -29.01 -2.06
CA ASN A 202 -14.55 -29.50 -3.31
C ASN A 202 -15.57 -29.50 -4.44
N VAL A 203 -15.13 -29.11 -5.64
CA VAL A 203 -15.94 -29.11 -6.86
C VAL A 203 -15.48 -30.29 -7.72
N GLY A 204 -16.22 -31.39 -7.69
CA GLY A 204 -15.77 -32.64 -8.31
C GLY A 204 -14.47 -33.15 -7.68
N SER A 205 -13.45 -33.35 -8.49
CA SER A 205 -12.07 -33.70 -8.07
C SER A 205 -11.25 -32.49 -7.62
N ILE A 206 -11.68 -31.26 -7.91
CA ILE A 206 -10.94 -30.04 -7.63
C ILE A 206 -11.08 -29.66 -6.16
N ARG A 207 -9.93 -29.58 -5.46
CA ARG A 207 -9.86 -29.23 -4.04
C ARG A 207 -9.66 -27.72 -3.85
N LEU A 208 -10.75 -26.99 -3.65
CA LEU A 208 -10.70 -25.54 -3.44
C LEU A 208 -10.27 -25.12 -2.02
N SER A 209 -10.31 -26.06 -1.06
CA SER A 209 -9.86 -25.83 0.31
C SER A 209 -8.34 -25.78 0.47
N ASP A 210 -7.61 -26.31 -0.50
CA ASP A 210 -6.14 -26.38 -0.48
C ASP A 210 -5.54 -25.02 -0.90
N PRO A 211 -4.31 -24.67 -0.48
CA PRO A 211 -3.63 -23.48 -0.98
C PRO A 211 -3.29 -23.60 -2.47
N TRP A 212 -3.62 -22.59 -3.27
CA TRP A 212 -3.30 -22.55 -4.69
C TRP A 212 -2.14 -21.59 -4.98
N GLY A 213 -1.03 -22.10 -5.49
CA GLY A 213 0.11 -21.35 -5.99
C GLY A 213 0.42 -21.71 -7.45
N LEU A 214 1.49 -21.14 -8.01
CA LEU A 214 1.86 -21.42 -9.40
C LEU A 214 2.34 -22.88 -9.59
N GLU A 215 2.88 -23.51 -8.54
CA GLU A 215 3.35 -24.91 -8.62
C GLU A 215 2.23 -25.94 -8.80
N ASN A 216 1.04 -25.70 -8.25
CA ASN A 216 -0.11 -26.62 -8.32
C ASN A 216 -1.25 -26.11 -9.20
N ALA A 217 -1.19 -24.85 -9.65
CA ALA A 217 -2.11 -24.31 -10.64
C ALA A 217 -1.71 -24.66 -12.10
N ASN A 218 -0.45 -25.04 -12.37
CA ASN A 218 -0.01 -25.41 -13.73
C ASN A 218 -0.16 -26.91 -14.03
N GLY A 219 -1.18 -27.56 -13.44
CA GLY A 219 -1.41 -29.01 -13.53
C GLY A 219 -1.15 -29.63 -14.90
#